data_AF-A0A6J7ZPY4-F1
#
_entry.id   AF-A0A6J7ZPY4-F1
#
_cell.length_a   1.000
_cell.length_b   1.000
_cell.length_c   1.000
_cell.angle_alpha   90.00
_cell.angle_beta   90.00
_cell.angle_gamma   90.00
#
_symmetry.space_group_name_H-M   'P 1'
#
loop_
_entity.id
_entity.type
_entity.pdbx_description
1 polymer ?
#
loop_
_entity_poly.entity_id
_entity_poly.type
_entity_poly.pdbx_seq_one_letter_code
_entity_poly.pdbx_strand_id
1 'polypeptide(L)'
;MPPSSKFTGVDFSELPVEHLTANLTISAQGFRCLRGEFVTYWRQGRIQREIDARISQCWILRHENTLAGYITLLADKLVVDETILLDEGVQYRSFPAIKIGLLA
;
A
#
# COMPACT_ATOMS: atom_id res chain seq x y z
N MET A 1 11.43 -15.47 -24.31
CA MET A 1 10.70 -15.71 -23.04
C MET A 1 10.64 -14.38 -22.30
N PRO A 2 9.49 -13.98 -21.72
CA PRO A 2 9.50 -12.86 -20.80
C PRO A 2 10.47 -13.20 -19.66
N PRO A 3 11.28 -12.23 -19.18
CA PRO A 3 12.21 -12.49 -18.09
C PRO A 3 11.44 -13.02 -16.88
N SER A 4 11.91 -14.12 -16.29
CA SER A 4 11.34 -14.68 -15.07
C SER A 4 11.28 -13.59 -14.01
N SER A 5 10.10 -13.39 -13.42
CA SER A 5 9.95 -12.45 -12.30
C SER A 5 10.94 -12.80 -11.20
N LYS A 6 11.57 -11.81 -10.58
CA LYS A 6 12.44 -12.01 -9.40
C LYS A 6 11.72 -12.68 -8.21
N PHE A 7 10.40 -12.78 -8.28
CA PHE A 7 9.56 -13.43 -7.27
C PHE A 7 9.01 -14.80 -7.71
N THR A 8 9.55 -15.38 -8.79
CA THR A 8 9.11 -16.69 -9.27
C THR A 8 9.35 -17.75 -8.19
N GLY A 9 8.29 -18.42 -7.73
CA GLY A 9 8.37 -19.46 -6.69
C GLY A 9 8.42 -18.94 -5.26
N VAL A 10 8.25 -17.63 -5.04
CA VAL A 10 8.18 -17.05 -3.68
C VAL A 10 6.77 -17.25 -3.11
N ASP A 11 6.67 -17.85 -1.93
CA ASP A 11 5.45 -17.84 -1.13
C ASP A 11 5.38 -16.56 -0.29
N PHE A 12 4.56 -15.60 -0.71
CA PHE A 12 4.41 -14.34 0.00
C PHE A 12 3.69 -14.47 1.34
N SER A 13 3.00 -15.59 1.61
CA SER A 13 2.30 -15.82 2.88
C SER A 13 3.26 -16.08 4.05
N GLU A 14 4.47 -16.53 3.75
CA GLU A 14 5.53 -16.77 4.75
C GLU A 14 6.35 -15.51 5.05
N LEU A 15 6.18 -14.43 4.27
CA LEU A 15 6.94 -13.20 4.46
C LEU A 15 6.35 -12.35 5.59
N PRO A 16 7.18 -11.79 6.49
CA PRO A 16 6.70 -10.92 7.53
C PRO A 16 6.15 -9.62 6.94
N VAL A 17 5.00 -9.18 7.48
CA VAL A 17 4.46 -7.84 7.24
C VAL A 17 5.18 -6.87 8.17
N GLU A 18 5.85 -5.88 7.59
CA GLU A 18 6.62 -4.90 8.33
C GLU A 18 5.96 -3.53 8.29
N HIS A 19 5.88 -2.85 9.43
CA HIS A 19 5.41 -1.48 9.50
C HIS A 19 6.51 -0.53 9.02
N LEU A 20 6.21 0.30 8.02
CA LEU A 20 7.15 1.27 7.48
C LEU A 20 7.22 2.47 8.43
N THR A 21 8.38 2.63 9.06
CA THR A 21 8.68 3.78 9.93
C THR A 21 9.61 4.76 9.21
N ALA A 22 9.71 5.99 9.71
CA ALA A 22 10.59 7.02 9.13
C ALA A 22 12.07 6.61 9.05
N ASN A 23 12.50 5.64 9.87
CA ASN A 23 13.89 5.19 9.95
C ASN A 23 14.16 3.95 9.07
N LEU A 24 13.13 3.34 8.49
CA LEU A 24 13.27 2.10 7.73
C LEU A 24 13.51 2.42 6.25
N THR A 25 14.76 2.29 5.81
CA THR A 25 15.13 2.47 4.40
C THR A 25 14.97 1.14 3.64
N ILE A 26 14.18 1.14 2.57
CA ILE A 26 14.06 -0.01 1.66
C ILE A 26 14.32 0.42 0.21
N SER A 27 15.04 -0.42 -0.52
CA SER A 27 15.23 -0.22 -1.95
C SER A 27 13.94 -0.51 -2.73
N ALA A 28 13.42 0.53 -3.37
CA ALA A 28 12.34 0.45 -4.37
C ALA A 28 12.81 -0.11 -5.72
N GLN A 29 14.12 -0.34 -5.86
CA GLN A 29 14.71 -0.65 -7.15
C GLN A 29 14.14 -1.98 -7.68
N GLY A 30 13.57 -1.91 -8.88
CA GLY A 30 12.92 -3.07 -9.48
C GLY A 30 11.53 -3.40 -8.93
N PHE A 31 10.92 -2.58 -8.05
CA PHE A 31 9.50 -2.72 -7.74
C PHE A 31 8.67 -2.45 -9.00
N ARG A 32 7.78 -3.39 -9.30
CA ARG A 32 6.83 -3.37 -10.41
C ARG A 32 5.55 -4.07 -9.95
N CYS A 33 4.41 -3.52 -10.30
CA CYS A 33 3.10 -4.16 -10.18
C CYS A 33 2.27 -3.78 -11.40
N LEU A 34 1.11 -4.42 -11.62
CA LEU A 34 0.26 -4.11 -12.78
C LEU A 34 -0.17 -2.63 -12.85
N ARG A 35 -0.37 -2.01 -11.69
CA ARG A 35 -0.82 -0.64 -11.55
C ARG A 35 0.37 0.32 -11.41
N GLY A 36 0.85 0.83 -12.54
CA GLY A 36 2.05 1.68 -12.63
C GLY A 36 2.01 2.95 -11.77
N GLU A 37 0.82 3.43 -11.41
CA GLU A 37 0.62 4.53 -10.48
C GLU A 37 1.17 4.22 -9.08
N PHE A 38 1.07 2.97 -8.60
CA PHE A 38 1.63 2.57 -7.31
C PHE A 38 3.15 2.51 -7.33
N VAL A 39 3.71 2.03 -8.44
CA VAL A 39 5.16 2.07 -8.69
C VAL A 39 5.65 3.53 -8.68
N THR A 40 4.91 4.42 -9.34
CA THR A 40 5.23 5.85 -9.40
C THR A 40 5.11 6.51 -8.02
N TYR A 41 4.07 6.17 -7.26
CA TYR A 41 3.81 6.69 -5.92
C TYR A 41 4.99 6.42 -4.99
N TRP A 42 5.48 5.19 -5.01
CA TRP A 42 6.64 4.78 -4.24
C TRP A 42 7.92 5.49 -4.74
N ARG A 43 8.22 5.43 -6.05
CA ARG A 43 9.45 6.00 -6.63
C ARG A 43 9.59 7.51 -6.41
N GLN A 44 8.49 8.24 -6.37
CA GLN A 44 8.48 9.68 -6.08
C GLN A 44 8.64 9.98 -4.57
N GLY A 45 8.81 8.98 -3.72
CA GLY A 45 8.91 9.14 -2.27
C GLY A 45 7.64 9.68 -1.62
N ARG A 46 6.46 9.52 -2.24
CA ARG A 46 5.20 10.04 -1.68
C ARG A 46 4.83 9.33 -0.39
N ILE A 47 5.00 8.02 -0.34
CA ILE A 47 4.73 7.19 0.86
C ILE A 47 5.58 7.65 2.03
N GLN A 48 6.88 7.86 1.80
CA GLN A 48 7.78 8.36 2.84
C GLN A 48 7.32 9.71 3.36
N ARG A 49 7.00 10.65 2.46
CA ARG A 49 6.48 11.97 2.85
C ARG A 49 5.17 11.90 3.64
N GLU A 50 4.27 10.97 3.31
CA GLU A 50 3.04 10.78 4.07
C GLU A 50 3.30 10.22 5.47
N ILE A 51 4.23 9.27 5.60
CA ILE A 51 4.60 8.68 6.89
C ILE A 51 5.29 9.71 7.78
N ASP A 52 6.23 10.47 7.22
CA ASP A 52 6.94 11.55 7.93
C ASP A 52 5.94 12.62 8.41
N ALA A 53 4.94 12.94 7.58
CA ALA A 53 3.86 13.88 7.91
C ALA A 53 2.75 13.25 8.78
N ARG A 54 2.83 11.97 9.13
CA ARG A 54 1.80 11.21 9.87
C ARG A 54 0.42 11.24 9.21
N ILE A 55 0.38 11.40 7.90
CA ILE A 55 -0.83 11.43 7.09
C ILE A 55 -1.37 10.01 6.89
N SER A 56 -0.50 9.06 6.59
CA SER A 56 -0.85 7.66 6.37
C SER A 56 0.03 6.70 7.19
N GLN A 57 -0.42 5.47 7.30
CA GLN A 57 0.34 4.34 7.82
C GLN A 57 0.63 3.39 6.66
N CYS A 58 1.83 2.82 6.60
CA CYS A 58 2.19 1.90 5.52
C CYS A 58 2.80 0.62 6.09
N TRP A 59 2.42 -0.50 5.48
CA TRP A 59 3.01 -1.80 5.75
C TRP A 59 3.56 -2.36 4.45
N ILE A 60 4.66 -3.10 4.55
CA ILE A 60 5.40 -3.61 3.42
C ILE A 60 5.66 -5.11 3.58
N LEU A 61 5.81 -5.78 2.45
CA LEU A 61 6.42 -7.09 2.34
C LEU A 61 7.79 -6.92 1.71
N ARG A 62 8.79 -7.58 2.28
CA ARG A 62 10.17 -7.58 1.77
C ARG A 62 10.60 -8.98 1.39
N HIS A 63 11.29 -9.10 0.26
CA HIS A 63 12.00 -10.31 -0.14
C HIS A 63 13.43 -9.92 -0.52
N GLU A 64 14.42 -10.53 0.13
CA GLU A 64 15.85 -10.29 -0.13
C GLU A 64 16.21 -8.79 -0.18
N ASN A 65 15.72 -8.03 0.81
CA ASN A 65 15.93 -6.58 0.94
C ASN A 65 15.31 -5.71 -0.19
N THR A 66 14.46 -6.28 -1.03
CA THR A 66 13.69 -5.54 -2.03
C THR A 66 12.22 -5.48 -1.67
N LEU A 67 11.56 -4.38 -2.07
CA LEU A 67 10.12 -4.26 -1.91
C LEU A 67 9.40 -5.32 -2.74
N ALA A 68 8.67 -6.20 -2.06
CA ALA A 68 7.81 -7.21 -2.66
C ALA A 68 6.38 -6.71 -2.78
N GLY A 69 5.88 -5.91 -1.84
CA GLY A 69 4.53 -5.34 -1.89
C GLY A 69 4.35 -4.31 -0.77
N TYR A 70 3.31 -3.49 -0.87
CA TYR A 70 2.97 -2.55 0.20
C TYR A 70 1.49 -2.23 0.23
N ILE A 71 0.98 -1.89 1.41
CA ILE A 71 -0.34 -1.32 1.62
C ILE A 71 -0.19 -0.01 2.40
N THR A 72 -0.99 1.00 2.03
CA THR A 72 -0.99 2.30 2.70
C THR A 72 -2.41 2.60 3.17
N LEU A 73 -2.61 2.74 4.48
CA LEU A 73 -3.87 3.19 5.05
C LEU A 73 -3.79 4.68 5.32
N LEU A 74 -4.67 5.42 4.66
CA LEU A 74 -4.87 6.84 4.87
C LEU A 74 -6.14 7.01 5.72
N ALA A 75 -6.08 7.80 6.78
CA ALA A 75 -7.29 8.20 7.49
C ALA A 75 -7.88 9.42 6.78
N ASP A 76 -8.49 9.19 5.61
CA ASP A 76 -9.23 10.22 4.90
C ASP A 76 -10.74 10.02 5.11
N LYS A 77 -11.51 11.10 5.01
CA LYS A 77 -12.97 11.05 5.17
C LYS A 77 -13.59 11.10 3.78
N LEU A 78 -14.06 9.95 3.31
CA LEU A 78 -15.02 9.90 2.20
C LEU A 78 -16.35 10.43 2.72
N VAL A 79 -16.70 11.64 2.33
CA VAL A 79 -18.05 12.17 2.52
C VAL A 79 -18.86 11.77 1.31
N VAL A 80 -19.90 10.97 1.52
CA VAL A 80 -20.85 10.58 0.49
C VAL A 80 -22.11 11.45 0.61
N ASP A 81 -22.65 11.86 -0.54
CA ASP A 81 -23.85 12.69 -0.58
C ASP A 81 -25.09 11.92 -0.05
N GLU A 82 -25.15 10.63 -0.36
CA GLU A 82 -26.20 9.70 0.09
C GLU A 82 -25.65 8.69 1.12
N THR A 83 -26.49 8.22 2.03
CA THR A 83 -26.07 7.29 3.09
C THR A 83 -26.03 5.87 2.53
N ILE A 84 -24.83 5.34 2.29
CA ILE A 84 -24.61 4.12 1.49
C ILE A 84 -24.62 2.79 2.26
N LEU A 85 -25.19 2.72 3.48
CA LEU A 85 -25.26 1.50 4.33
C LEU A 85 -26.41 1.58 5.36
N LEU A 86 -27.57 2.07 4.92
CA LEU A 86 -28.75 2.28 5.79
C LEU A 86 -29.30 0.96 6.34
N ASP A 87 -29.30 -0.10 5.53
CA ASP A 87 -29.84 -1.41 5.89
C ASP A 87 -28.97 -2.14 6.93
N GLU A 88 -27.70 -1.74 7.04
CA GLU A 88 -26.73 -2.19 8.03
C GLU A 88 -26.74 -1.33 9.31
N GLY A 89 -27.66 -0.37 9.43
CA GLY A 89 -27.79 0.52 10.58
C GLY A 89 -26.72 1.61 10.67
N VAL A 90 -25.98 1.85 9.58
CA VAL A 90 -24.92 2.86 9.54
C VAL A 90 -25.50 4.21 9.12
N GLN A 91 -25.52 5.16 10.05
CA GLN A 91 -26.15 6.48 9.84
C GLN A 91 -25.17 7.61 9.48
N TYR A 92 -23.86 7.38 9.60
CA TYR A 92 -22.86 8.39 9.30
C TYR A 92 -22.52 8.42 7.81
N ARG A 93 -22.25 9.63 7.29
CA ARG A 93 -21.91 9.87 5.88
C ARG A 93 -20.40 9.95 5.61
N SER A 94 -19.58 9.81 6.66
CA SER A 94 -18.12 9.88 6.56
C SER A 94 -17.50 8.49 6.75
N PHE A 95 -16.82 7.98 5.74
CA PHE A 95 -16.15 6.68 5.77
C PHE A 95 -14.63 6.84 5.73
N PRO A 96 -13.86 5.94 6.37
CA PRO A 96 -12.41 5.92 6.19
C PRO A 96 -12.07 5.57 4.73
N ALA A 97 -11.31 6.43 4.03
CA ALA A 97 -10.86 6.14 2.67
C ALA A 97 -9.63 5.22 2.68
N ILE A 98 -9.81 3.97 2.29
CA ILE A 98 -8.76 2.95 2.30
C ILE A 98 -8.15 2.83 0.89
N LYS A 99 -6.84 3.08 0.72
CA LYS A 99 -6.11 2.91 -0.56
C LYS A 99 -5.35 1.58 -0.57
N ILE A 100 -5.80 0.60 -1.34
CA ILE A 100 -5.13 -0.70 -1.44
C ILE A 100 -4.33 -0.77 -2.74
N GLY A 101 -3.00 -0.84 -2.63
CA GLY A 101 -2.13 -1.22 -3.73
C GLY A 101 -1.91 -2.72 -3.71
N LEU A 102 -2.56 -3.47 -4.60
CA LEU A 102 -2.32 -4.91 -4.72
C LEU A 102 -1.38 -5.19 -5.91
N LEU A 103 -0.50 -6.16 -5.72
CA LEU A 103 0.21 -6.83 -6.82
C LEU A 103 -0.69 -7.87 -7.46
N ALA A 104 -0.55 -8.03 -8.77
CA ALA A 104 -0.95 -9.25 -9.48
C ALA A 104 0.30 -9.90 -10.07
#